data_AF-W7QNX7-F1
#
_entry.id   AF-W7QNX7-F1
#
_cell.length_a   1.000
_cell.length_b   1.000
_cell.length_c   1.000
_cell.angle_alpha   90.00
_cell.angle_beta   90.00
_cell.angle_gamma   90.00
#
_symmetry.space_group_name_H-M   'P 1'
#
loop_
_entity.id
_entity.type
_entity.pdbx_description
1 polymer ?
#
loop_
_entity_poly.entity_id
_entity_poly.type
_entity_poly.pdbx_seq_one_letter_code
_entity_poly.pdbx_strand_id
1 'polypeptide(L)'
;MRQTQKIIIFISLITLLVGCDRFYTLEKHRPKVFSLSDFEQSQGYQLRYDLYLPNSYLGWTHNKKTLMTFDSQTNTYWLKNIDITKPQVDDVGSRFKIASNDWQNQFGFGEYDVSQDESSFGIPTDGAILHLHYSHNSRDMFIEYPNPKHGKYLSIGIKVTESSLRPSAIMYAQLTDNPIP
;
A
#
# COMPACT_ATOMS: atom_id res chain seq x y z
N MET A 1 -4.73 -7.38 -62.53
CA MET A 1 -4.40 -8.17 -61.33
C MET A 1 -3.49 -7.47 -60.31
N ARG A 2 -2.50 -6.66 -60.70
CA ARG A 2 -1.57 -6.00 -59.73
C ARG A 2 -2.19 -4.91 -58.84
N GLN A 3 -3.25 -4.22 -59.30
CA GLN A 3 -3.83 -3.08 -58.59
C GLN A 3 -4.76 -3.51 -57.45
N THR A 4 -5.55 -4.58 -57.66
CA THR A 4 -6.42 -5.16 -56.63
C THR A 4 -5.63 -5.77 -55.47
N GLN A 5 -4.46 -6.37 -55.71
CA GLN A 5 -3.58 -6.86 -54.64
C GLN A 5 -3.02 -5.73 -53.75
N LYS A 6 -2.64 -4.59 -54.34
CA LYS A 6 -2.13 -3.43 -53.58
C LYS A 6 -3.19 -2.82 -52.65
N ILE A 7 -4.45 -2.77 -53.11
CA ILE A 7 -5.57 -2.24 -52.32
C ILE A 7 -5.88 -3.16 -51.14
N ILE A 8 -5.88 -4.48 -51.34
CA ILE A 8 -6.12 -5.45 -50.26
C ILE A 8 -5.02 -5.38 -49.20
N ILE A 9 -3.76 -5.27 -49.60
CA ILE A 9 -2.63 -5.11 -48.65
C ILE A 9 -2.78 -3.83 -47.85
N PHE A 10 -3.17 -2.72 -48.49
CA PHE A 10 -3.34 -1.43 -47.81
C PHE A 10 -4.50 -1.44 -46.80
N ILE A 11 -5.63 -2.06 -47.16
CA ILE A 11 -6.78 -2.21 -46.25
C ILE A 11 -6.41 -3.12 -45.07
N SER A 12 -5.71 -4.23 -45.32
CA SER A 12 -5.22 -5.13 -44.26
C SER A 12 -4.23 -4.46 -43.31
N LEU A 13 -3.40 -3.53 -43.80
CA LEU A 13 -2.46 -2.77 -42.96
C LEU A 13 -3.21 -1.78 -42.05
N ILE A 14 -4.22 -1.09 -42.59
CA ILE A 14 -5.05 -0.15 -41.83
C ILE A 14 -5.84 -0.89 -40.74
N THR A 15 -6.42 -2.06 -41.04
CA THR A 15 -7.15 -2.84 -40.03
C THR A 15 -6.23 -3.42 -38.96
N LEU A 16 -4.97 -3.76 -39.29
CA LEU A 16 -3.97 -4.16 -38.31
C LEU A 16 -3.56 -3.00 -37.39
N LEU A 17 -3.35 -1.80 -37.95
CA LEU A 17 -2.98 -0.61 -37.17
C LEU A 17 -4.12 -0.16 -36.24
N VAL A 18 -5.37 -0.14 -36.72
CA VAL A 18 -6.55 0.18 -35.91
C VAL A 18 -6.84 -0.92 -34.86
N GLY A 19 -6.50 -2.17 -35.17
CA GLY A 19 -6.57 -3.28 -34.22
C GLY A 19 -5.54 -3.19 -33.10
N CYS A 20 -4.30 -2.79 -33.41
CA CYS A 20 -3.25 -2.57 -32.42
C CYS A 20 -3.58 -1.43 -31.44
N ASP A 21 -4.14 -0.32 -31.93
CA ASP A 21 -4.52 0.80 -31.06
C ASP A 21 -5.61 0.43 -30.04
N ARG A 22 -6.50 -0.52 -30.37
CA ARG A 22 -7.54 -1.00 -29.45
C ARG A 22 -7.06 -2.03 -28.44
N PHE A 23 -5.93 -2.70 -28.68
CA PHE A 23 -5.35 -3.67 -27.74
C PHE A 23 -4.26 -3.06 -26.85
N TYR A 24 -3.64 -1.95 -27.27
CA TYR A 24 -2.54 -1.30 -26.56
C TYR A 24 -2.89 0.07 -25.94
N THR A 25 -4.17 0.36 -25.67
CA THR A 25 -4.48 1.39 -24.68
C THR A 25 -4.19 0.84 -23.29
N LEU A 26 -3.02 1.23 -22.77
CA LEU A 26 -2.50 1.11 -21.39
C LEU A 26 -3.48 1.51 -20.27
N GLU A 27 -4.72 1.89 -20.58
CA GLU A 27 -5.76 2.25 -19.61
C GLU A 27 -6.34 1.04 -18.87
N LYS A 28 -6.21 -0.18 -19.42
CA LYS A 28 -7.02 -1.31 -18.96
C LYS A 28 -6.58 -1.97 -17.64
N HIS A 29 -5.48 -1.54 -17.03
CA HIS A 29 -4.97 -2.07 -15.76
C HIS A 29 -4.53 -0.93 -14.82
N ARG A 30 -5.26 0.19 -14.76
CA ARG A 30 -5.12 1.01 -13.55
C ARG A 30 -5.73 0.21 -12.39
N PRO A 31 -4.95 -0.21 -11.39
CA PRO A 31 -5.51 -0.85 -10.22
C PRO A 31 -6.58 0.07 -9.63
N LYS A 32 -7.69 -0.51 -9.17
CA LYS A 32 -8.77 0.25 -8.52
C LYS A 32 -8.14 1.00 -7.35
N VAL A 33 -8.08 2.33 -7.44
CA VAL A 33 -7.61 3.17 -6.33
C VAL A 33 -8.70 3.16 -5.27
N PHE A 34 -8.39 2.65 -4.08
CA PHE A 34 -9.33 2.62 -2.97
C PHE A 34 -9.47 4.03 -2.40
N SER A 35 -10.71 4.44 -2.18
CA SER A 35 -11.07 5.71 -1.54
C SER A 35 -11.18 5.55 -0.02
N LEU A 36 -11.11 6.66 0.72
CA LEU A 36 -11.34 6.64 2.17
C LEU A 36 -12.66 5.97 2.55
N SER A 37 -13.71 6.20 1.74
CA SER A 37 -15.00 5.52 1.91
C SER A 37 -14.89 4.00 1.77
N ASP A 38 -14.07 3.48 0.85
CA ASP A 38 -13.86 2.04 0.72
C ASP A 38 -13.20 1.48 1.99
N PHE A 39 -12.23 2.20 2.55
CA PHE A 39 -11.58 1.80 3.81
C PHE A 39 -12.55 1.80 4.99
N GLU A 40 -13.35 2.86 5.15
CA GLU A 40 -14.33 3.00 6.24
C GLU A 40 -15.41 1.91 6.17
N GLN A 41 -15.93 1.63 4.98
CA GLN A 41 -17.01 0.65 4.78
C GLN A 41 -16.56 -0.80 4.75
N SER A 42 -15.26 -1.05 4.54
CA SER A 42 -14.72 -2.40 4.55
C SER A 42 -14.99 -3.10 5.89
N GLN A 43 -15.23 -4.40 5.85
CA GLN A 43 -15.31 -5.22 7.05
C GLN A 43 -13.92 -5.38 7.67
N GLY A 44 -13.84 -5.30 9.00
CA GLY A 44 -12.62 -5.50 9.76
C GLY A 44 -12.75 -6.68 10.72
N TYR A 45 -11.67 -7.45 10.89
CA TYR A 45 -11.58 -8.57 11.83
C TYR A 45 -10.46 -8.36 12.84
N GLN A 46 -10.70 -8.78 14.08
CA GLN A 46 -9.66 -8.81 15.10
C GLN A 46 -8.79 -10.07 14.93
N LEU A 47 -7.47 -9.89 14.88
CA LEU A 47 -6.48 -10.96 14.87
C LEU A 47 -6.34 -11.56 16.26
N ARG A 48 -5.86 -12.81 16.32
CA ARG A 48 -5.59 -13.52 17.58
C ARG A 48 -4.25 -13.13 18.22
N TYR A 49 -3.51 -12.22 17.59
CA TYR A 49 -2.19 -11.78 17.98
C TYR A 49 -2.09 -10.25 17.85
N ASP A 50 -1.17 -9.67 18.59
CA ASP A 50 -0.87 -8.24 18.52
C ASP A 50 -0.15 -7.89 17.22
N LEU A 51 -0.51 -6.74 16.66
CA LEU A 51 0.09 -6.19 15.45
C LEU A 51 1.01 -5.03 15.83
N TYR A 52 2.22 -5.03 15.27
CA TYR A 52 3.22 -3.99 15.49
C TYR A 52 3.61 -3.34 14.16
N LEU A 53 4.03 -2.08 14.25
CA LEU A 53 4.57 -1.28 13.15
C LEU A 53 5.97 -0.74 13.50
N PRO A 54 7.01 -1.60 13.57
CA PRO A 54 8.39 -1.14 13.63
C PRO A 54 8.71 -0.26 12.41
N ASN A 55 9.43 0.84 12.63
CA ASN A 55 9.67 1.84 11.57
C ASN A 55 10.90 2.70 11.85
N SER A 56 11.35 3.43 10.81
CA SER A 56 12.54 4.28 10.85
C SER A 56 12.48 5.44 11.85
N TYR A 57 11.32 5.80 12.41
CA TYR A 57 11.19 6.93 13.35
C TYR A 57 11.08 6.49 14.82
N LEU A 58 10.43 5.35 15.07
CA LEU A 58 10.20 4.82 16.42
C LEU A 58 11.16 3.69 16.81
N GLY A 59 11.88 3.12 15.84
CA GLY A 59 12.80 2.00 16.04
C GLY A 59 12.27 0.68 15.48
N TRP A 60 13.21 -0.21 15.14
CA TRP A 60 12.96 -1.58 14.66
C TRP A 60 12.74 -2.57 15.81
N THR A 61 11.80 -2.27 16.70
CA THR A 61 11.53 -3.10 17.89
C THR A 61 10.04 -3.27 18.14
N HIS A 62 9.64 -4.41 18.68
CA HIS A 62 8.27 -4.67 19.14
C HIS A 62 8.11 -4.17 20.57
N ASN A 63 7.48 -3.01 20.74
CA ASN A 63 7.27 -2.39 22.05
C ASN A 63 5.99 -1.56 22.05
N LYS A 64 5.67 -0.91 23.18
CA LYS A 64 4.46 -0.09 23.31
C LYS A 64 4.34 1.08 22.34
N LYS A 65 5.46 1.61 21.81
CA LYS A 65 5.48 2.70 20.83
C LYS A 65 5.14 2.22 19.42
N THR A 66 5.45 0.96 19.10
CA THR A 66 5.19 0.36 17.78
C THR A 66 3.95 -0.52 17.77
N LEU A 67 3.36 -0.83 18.92
CA LEU A 67 2.12 -1.60 19.04
C LEU A 67 0.94 -0.83 18.41
N MET A 68 0.22 -1.49 17.51
CA MET A 68 -1.01 -0.97 16.93
C MET A 68 -2.19 -1.26 17.84
N THR A 69 -3.01 -0.26 18.12
CA THR A 69 -4.18 -0.39 19.01
C THR A 69 -5.41 -0.75 18.18
N PHE A 70 -6.11 -1.84 18.55
CA PHE A 70 -7.37 -2.21 17.90
C PHE A 70 -8.52 -1.34 18.41
N ASP A 71 -9.17 -0.62 17.49
CA ASP A 71 -10.41 0.10 17.75
C ASP A 71 -11.61 -0.75 17.32
N SER A 72 -12.41 -1.18 18.30
CA SER A 72 -13.59 -2.01 18.07
C SER A 72 -14.76 -1.27 17.41
N GLN A 73 -14.77 0.06 17.41
CA GLN A 73 -15.83 0.83 16.74
C GLN A 73 -15.64 0.82 15.23
N THR A 74 -14.38 0.96 14.79
CA THR A 74 -14.00 0.99 13.37
C THR A 74 -13.45 -0.35 12.86
N ASN A 75 -13.29 -1.34 13.75
CA ASN A 75 -12.61 -2.62 13.51
C ASN A 75 -11.25 -2.46 12.81
N THR A 76 -10.46 -1.49 13.29
CA THR A 76 -9.20 -1.08 12.66
C THR A 76 -8.08 -1.04 13.68
N TYR A 77 -6.91 -1.54 13.31
CA TYR A 77 -5.67 -1.39 14.07
C TYR A 77 -5.03 -0.07 13.72
N TRP A 78 -4.71 0.75 14.72
CA TRP A 78 -4.14 2.07 14.50
C TRP A 78 -2.78 2.22 15.19
N LEU A 79 -1.82 2.80 14.47
CA LEU A 79 -0.71 3.51 15.05
C LEU A 79 -0.74 4.95 14.55
N LYS A 80 -1.07 5.89 15.43
CA LYS A 80 -1.31 7.29 15.10
C LYS A 80 -0.12 8.16 15.51
N ASN A 81 0.04 9.28 14.82
CA ASN A 81 0.86 10.41 15.24
C ASN A 81 2.37 10.14 15.34
N ILE A 82 2.92 9.35 14.41
CA ILE A 82 4.35 9.18 14.26
C ILE A 82 4.95 10.49 13.75
N ASP A 83 5.78 11.17 14.55
CA ASP A 83 6.44 12.42 14.17
C ASP A 83 7.55 12.16 13.13
N ILE A 84 7.26 12.43 11.87
CA ILE A 84 8.17 12.20 10.74
C ILE A 84 9.15 13.36 10.50
N THR A 85 9.12 14.38 11.38
CA THR A 85 10.10 15.49 11.37
C THR A 85 11.33 15.19 12.21
N LYS A 86 11.26 14.17 13.08
CA LYS A 86 12.41 13.69 13.84
C LYS A 86 13.41 12.97 12.93
N PRO A 87 14.71 13.00 13.29
CA PRO A 87 15.70 12.16 12.63
C PRO A 87 15.28 10.69 12.67
N GLN A 88 15.57 9.97 11.59
CA GLN A 88 15.40 8.52 11.57
C GLN A 88 16.43 7.86 12.49
N VAL A 89 16.10 6.66 12.96
CA VAL A 89 16.98 5.84 13.79
C VAL A 89 18.10 5.17 12.98
N ASP A 90 17.93 5.10 11.66
CA ASP A 90 18.89 4.56 10.68
C ASP A 90 18.86 5.38 9.38
N ASP A 91 19.84 5.14 8.50
CA ASP A 91 20.02 5.89 7.23
C ASP A 91 19.46 5.16 6.00
N VAL A 92 18.63 4.14 6.17
CA VAL A 92 18.14 3.29 5.06
C VAL A 92 16.96 3.92 4.33
N GLY A 93 16.32 4.91 4.96
CA GLY A 93 15.19 5.64 4.42
C GLY A 93 13.90 5.37 5.20
N SER A 94 12.87 6.14 4.87
CA SER A 94 11.58 6.09 5.56
C SER A 94 10.87 4.80 5.22
N ARG A 95 10.86 3.85 6.14
CA ARG A 95 10.24 2.54 5.91
C ARG A 95 9.66 1.98 7.19
N PHE A 96 8.79 1.00 7.04
CA PHE A 96 8.16 0.29 8.15
C PHE A 96 7.88 -1.16 7.78
N LYS A 97 7.53 -1.94 8.79
CA LYS A 97 7.05 -3.31 8.62
C LYS A 97 5.82 -3.51 9.48
N ILE A 98 4.90 -4.35 9.02
CA ILE A 98 3.71 -4.70 9.79
C ILE A 98 3.83 -6.17 10.13
N ALA A 99 3.97 -6.47 11.42
CA ALA A 99 4.24 -7.84 11.86
C ALA A 99 3.68 -8.14 13.25
N SER A 100 3.51 -9.43 13.50
CA SER A 100 3.39 -9.98 14.85
C SER A 100 4.75 -9.98 15.58
N ASN A 101 4.72 -10.07 16.90
CA ASN A 101 5.91 -9.94 17.75
C ASN A 101 7.04 -10.95 17.43
N ASP A 102 6.69 -12.13 16.92
CA ASP A 102 7.63 -13.20 16.55
C ASP A 102 8.06 -13.16 15.07
N TRP A 103 7.63 -12.12 14.34
CA TRP A 103 7.81 -11.93 12.90
C TRP A 103 7.19 -13.03 12.03
N GLN A 104 6.35 -13.93 12.55
CA GLN A 104 5.82 -15.03 11.73
C GLN A 104 4.64 -14.61 10.86
N ASN A 105 3.80 -13.70 11.37
CA ASN A 105 2.67 -13.14 10.65
C ASN A 105 3.03 -11.71 10.24
N GLN A 106 3.24 -11.49 8.94
CA GLN A 106 3.61 -10.19 8.39
C GLN A 106 2.64 -9.77 7.27
N PHE A 107 2.60 -8.48 7.00
CA PHE A 107 1.85 -7.91 5.89
C PHE A 107 2.78 -7.07 5.00
N GLY A 108 2.52 -7.04 3.68
CA GLY A 108 3.25 -6.24 2.70
C GLY A 108 2.51 -6.10 1.36
N PHE A 109 3.10 -5.44 0.36
CA PHE A 109 2.44 -5.18 -0.94
C PHE A 109 2.46 -6.36 -1.94
N GLY A 110 2.89 -7.54 -1.53
CA GLY A 110 2.90 -8.73 -2.38
C GLY A 110 3.00 -10.02 -1.58
N GLU A 111 2.65 -11.13 -2.22
CA GLU A 111 2.69 -12.48 -1.62
C GLU A 111 4.11 -13.06 -1.55
N TYR A 112 5.04 -12.54 -2.36
CA TYR A 112 6.42 -13.02 -2.52
C TYR A 112 7.44 -11.89 -2.31
N ASP A 113 8.73 -12.21 -2.45
CA ASP A 113 9.82 -11.22 -2.38
C ASP A 113 9.69 -10.22 -3.54
N VAL A 114 9.09 -9.07 -3.23
CA VAL A 114 8.94 -7.94 -4.15
C VAL A 114 10.21 -7.10 -4.16
N SER A 115 10.48 -6.40 -5.25
CA SER A 115 11.57 -5.42 -5.30
C SER A 115 11.33 -4.24 -4.34
N GLN A 116 12.36 -3.42 -4.11
CA GLN A 116 12.19 -2.23 -3.27
C GLN A 116 11.17 -1.27 -3.90
N ASP A 117 11.25 -1.05 -5.20
CA ASP A 117 10.36 -0.14 -5.93
C ASP A 117 8.90 -0.60 -5.84
N GLU A 118 8.65 -1.92 -5.91
CA GLU A 118 7.33 -2.51 -5.70
C GLU A 118 6.87 -2.47 -4.23
N SER A 119 7.81 -2.28 -3.30
CA SER A 119 7.53 -2.09 -1.87
C SER A 119 7.41 -0.60 -1.47
N SER A 120 7.54 0.33 -2.42
CA SER A 120 7.50 1.78 -2.18
C SER A 120 6.14 2.36 -2.52
N PHE A 121 5.73 3.40 -1.78
CA PHE A 121 4.53 4.18 -2.10
C PHE A 121 4.65 5.63 -1.65
N GLY A 122 3.97 6.52 -2.36
CA GLY A 122 3.76 7.91 -1.94
C GLY A 122 2.44 8.10 -1.18
N ILE A 123 2.40 9.10 -0.31
CA ILE A 123 1.17 9.50 0.39
C ILE A 123 0.67 10.83 -0.20
N PRO A 124 -0.45 10.85 -0.96
CA PRO A 124 -1.04 12.10 -1.44
C PRO A 124 -1.70 12.87 -0.29
N THR A 125 -2.14 14.10 -0.55
CA THR A 125 -2.70 15.00 0.48
C THR A 125 -3.93 14.43 1.19
N ASP A 126 -4.75 13.67 0.47
CA ASP A 126 -5.95 12.99 0.95
C ASP A 126 -5.68 11.62 1.61
N GLY A 127 -4.41 11.19 1.64
CA GLY A 127 -4.00 9.89 2.17
C GLY A 127 -3.99 8.78 1.12
N ALA A 128 -3.28 7.69 1.41
CA ALA A 128 -3.15 6.54 0.53
C ALA A 128 -3.89 5.32 1.12
N ILE A 129 -4.56 4.56 0.26
CA ILE A 129 -5.11 3.25 0.62
C ILE A 129 -4.51 2.17 -0.25
N LEU A 130 -3.95 1.17 0.41
CA LEU A 130 -3.16 0.12 -0.23
C LEU A 130 -3.63 -1.25 0.25
N HIS A 131 -3.62 -2.22 -0.67
CA HIS A 131 -3.83 -3.62 -0.33
C HIS A 131 -2.58 -4.20 0.30
N LEU A 132 -2.81 -5.02 1.33
CA LEU A 132 -1.78 -5.78 1.99
C LEU A 132 -2.05 -7.27 1.86
N HIS A 133 -0.99 -8.00 1.56
CA HIS A 133 -0.95 -9.45 1.48
C HIS A 133 -0.26 -9.98 2.73
N TYR A 134 -0.81 -11.07 3.26
CA TYR A 134 -0.15 -11.84 4.30
C TYR A 134 1.11 -12.52 3.74
N SER A 135 2.21 -12.46 4.48
CA SER A 135 3.44 -13.19 4.19
C SER A 135 4.16 -13.57 5.49
N HIS A 136 4.98 -14.63 5.44
CA HIS A 136 5.89 -14.97 6.54
C HIS A 136 7.21 -14.18 6.46
N ASN A 137 7.45 -13.53 5.32
CA ASN A 137 8.64 -12.74 5.08
C ASN A 137 8.32 -11.63 4.06
N SER A 138 7.51 -10.66 4.47
CA SER A 138 7.27 -9.48 3.65
C SER A 138 8.52 -8.59 3.63
N ARG A 139 8.73 -7.90 2.51
CA ARG A 139 9.72 -6.83 2.43
C ARG A 139 9.27 -5.64 3.28
N ASP A 140 10.24 -4.85 3.75
CA ASP A 140 9.95 -3.54 4.35
C ASP A 140 9.20 -2.67 3.34
N MET A 141 8.20 -1.93 3.80
CA MET A 141 7.44 -1.00 2.97
C MET A 141 8.04 0.40 3.10
N PHE A 142 8.40 1.00 1.98
CA PHE A 142 9.05 2.30 1.91
C PHE A 142 8.04 3.41 1.63
N ILE A 143 8.20 4.55 2.31
CA ILE A 143 7.36 5.73 2.13
C ILE A 143 8.15 6.81 1.42
N GLU A 144 7.64 7.22 0.27
CA GLU A 144 8.15 8.36 -0.49
C GLU A 144 7.39 9.61 -0.07
N TYR A 145 8.02 10.44 0.75
CA TYR A 145 7.45 11.72 1.15
C TYR A 145 7.63 12.77 0.05
N PRO A 146 6.60 13.60 -0.23
CA PRO A 146 6.78 14.75 -1.10
C PRO A 146 7.75 15.76 -0.48
N ASN A 147 8.42 16.54 -1.33
CA ASN A 147 9.28 17.66 -0.92
C ASN A 147 8.75 18.98 -1.52
N PRO A 148 8.26 19.92 -0.69
CA PRO A 148 8.14 19.85 0.77
C PRO A 148 7.07 18.84 1.23
N LYS A 149 7.24 18.31 2.46
CA LYS A 149 6.22 17.46 3.10
C LYS A 149 4.94 18.24 3.32
N HIS A 150 3.78 17.63 3.05
CA HIS A 150 2.46 18.24 3.31
C HIS A 150 1.88 17.93 4.71
N GLY A 151 2.67 17.28 5.57
CA GLY A 151 2.30 17.02 6.97
C GLY A 151 3.49 16.61 7.82
N LYS A 152 3.30 16.62 9.14
CA LYS A 152 4.32 16.35 10.16
C LYS A 152 4.15 15.01 10.85
N TYR A 153 2.93 14.52 10.92
CA TYR A 153 2.57 13.31 11.63
C TYR A 153 2.00 12.27 10.67
N LEU A 154 2.59 11.07 10.68
CA LEU A 154 2.08 9.90 9.99
C LEU A 154 1.15 9.09 10.90
N SER A 155 -0.01 8.73 10.37
CA SER A 155 -0.92 7.77 11.00
C SER A 155 -1.21 6.64 10.04
N ILE A 156 -1.11 5.40 10.53
CA ILE A 156 -1.40 4.18 9.76
C ILE A 156 -2.52 3.39 10.43
N GLY A 157 -3.56 3.10 9.64
CA GLY A 157 -4.68 2.25 10.00
C GLY A 157 -4.68 0.97 9.17
N ILE A 158 -4.86 -0.19 9.81
CA ILE A 158 -4.93 -1.49 9.15
C ILE A 158 -6.27 -2.12 9.45
N LYS A 159 -7.01 -2.44 8.40
CA LYS A 159 -8.26 -3.18 8.49
C LYS A 159 -8.05 -4.55 7.86
N VAL A 160 -8.15 -5.57 8.69
CA VAL A 160 -8.02 -6.97 8.27
C VAL A 160 -9.36 -7.38 7.66
N THR A 161 -9.38 -7.72 6.38
CA THR A 161 -10.61 -7.89 5.60
C THR A 161 -11.11 -9.33 5.56
N GLU A 162 -10.32 -10.29 6.06
CA GLU A 162 -10.67 -11.70 6.10
C GLU A 162 -10.28 -12.35 7.43
N SER A 163 -11.16 -13.19 7.97
CA SER A 163 -10.87 -14.04 9.12
C SER A 163 -10.36 -15.41 8.64
N SER A 164 -9.10 -15.47 8.22
CA SER A 164 -8.44 -16.70 7.76
C SER A 164 -7.07 -16.90 8.42
N LEU A 165 -6.41 -18.03 8.14
CA LEU A 165 -5.03 -18.28 8.57
C LEU A 165 -4.01 -17.42 7.80
N ARG A 166 -4.39 -16.87 6.65
CA ARG A 166 -3.57 -15.99 5.81
C ARG A 166 -4.43 -14.77 5.44
N PRO A 167 -4.71 -13.91 6.41
CA PRO A 167 -5.74 -12.89 6.24
C PRO A 167 -5.30 -11.82 5.24
N SER A 168 -6.23 -11.37 4.40
CA SER A 168 -6.06 -10.15 3.59
C SER A 168 -6.26 -8.91 4.46
N ALA A 169 -5.62 -7.79 4.10
CA ALA A 169 -5.85 -6.51 4.77
C ALA A 169 -5.80 -5.33 3.79
N ILE A 170 -6.35 -4.21 4.23
CA ILE A 170 -6.17 -2.91 3.59
C ILE A 170 -5.54 -1.95 4.60
N MET A 171 -4.66 -1.10 4.11
CA MET A 171 -3.97 -0.08 4.89
C MET A 171 -4.42 1.30 4.44
N TYR A 172 -4.67 2.17 5.41
CA TYR A 172 -4.80 3.60 5.20
C TYR A 172 -3.59 4.31 5.83
N ALA A 173 -2.92 5.15 5.05
CA ALA A 173 -1.80 5.97 5.51
C ALA A 173 -2.11 7.44 5.24
N GLN A 174 -1.97 8.28 6.27
CA GLN A 174 -2.27 9.71 6.18
C GLN A 174 -1.17 10.55 6.82
N LEU A 175 -0.90 11.72 6.23
CA LEU A 175 -0.09 12.76 6.85
C LEU A 175 -0.98 13.90 7.33
N THR A 176 -0.66 14.41 8.52
CA THR A 176 -1.40 15.50 9.17
C THR A 176 -0.44 16.50 9.79
N ASP A 177 -0.84 17.76 9.87
CA ASP A 177 -0.04 18.81 10.54
C ASP A 177 -0.14 18.76 12.06
N ASN A 178 -1.25 18.23 12.58
CA ASN A 178 -1.56 18.12 13.99
C ASN A 178 -1.87 16.67 14.35
N PRO A 179 -1.53 16.21 15.58
CA PRO A 179 -1.90 14.88 16.04
C PRO A 179 -3.41 14.66 16.00
N ILE A 180 -3.83 13.46 15.58
CA ILE A 180 -5.22 13.01 15.58
C ILE A 180 -5.55 12.23 16.86
N PRO A 181 -6.79 12.33 17.39
CA PRO A 181 -7.22 11.60 18.58
C PRO A 181 -7.27 10.08 18.35
#